data_AF-A0A4Y2B765-F1
#
_entry.id   AF-A0A4Y2B765-F1
#
_cell.length_a   1.000
_cell.length_b   1.000
_cell.length_c   1.000
_cell.angle_alpha   90.00
_cell.angle_beta   90.00
_cell.angle_gamma   90.00
#
_symmetry.space_group_name_H-M   'P 1'
#
loop_
_entity.id
_entity.type
_entity.pdbx_description
1 polymer ?
#
loop_
_entity_poly.entity_id
_entity_poly.type
_entity_poly.pdbx_seq_one_letter_code
_entity_poly.pdbx_strand_id
1 'polypeptide(L)'
;MGRNLLPLIGQDLSIGNRCEKRYVVVHEVGHALGLNHEQSRLDRDRHVRVLWRNIALGGRPQFWRGLDNAHGVDYDLTSIMHYHPQ
;
A
#
# COMPACT_ATOMS: atom_id res chain seq x y z
N MET A 1 39.48 0.46 15.63
CA MET A 1 38.41 -0.13 14.81
C MET A 1 37.30 0.91 14.63
N GLY A 2 37.36 1.72 13.57
CA GLY A 2 36.35 2.73 13.26
C GLY A 2 35.25 2.13 12.39
N ARG A 3 33.99 2.21 12.84
CA ARG A 3 32.85 1.86 11.99
C ARG A 3 32.64 3.00 11.00
N ASN A 4 32.86 2.73 9.71
CA ASN A 4 32.38 3.60 8.64
C ASN A 4 30.85 3.59 8.69
N LEU A 5 30.27 4.63 9.28
CA LEU A 5 28.85 4.92 9.13
C LEU A 5 28.67 5.41 7.70
N LEU A 6 28.15 4.55 6.82
CA LEU A 6 27.51 5.02 5.59
C LEU A 6 26.51 6.12 5.99
N PRO A 7 26.39 7.22 5.21
CA PRO A 7 25.37 8.22 5.50
C PRO A 7 24.04 7.49 5.65
N LEU A 8 23.31 7.77 6.73
CA LEU A 8 21.96 7.25 6.92
C LEU A 8 21.10 7.88 5.82
N ILE A 9 21.01 7.22 4.66
CA ILE A 9 20.09 7.60 3.60
C ILE A 9 18.71 7.16 4.08
N GLY A 10 17.88 8.12 4.47
CA GLY A 10 16.50 7.86 4.84
C GLY A 10 15.64 7.55 3.62
N GLN A 11 14.49 6.91 3.84
CA GLN A 11 13.43 6.82 2.84
C GLN A 11 12.47 7.99 3.05
N ASP A 12 12.28 8.81 2.02
CA ASP A 12 11.34 9.92 2.06
C ASP A 12 9.89 9.43 2.03
N LEU A 13 9.04 10.02 2.86
CA LEU A 13 7.59 9.91 2.78
C LEU A 13 7.00 11.26 2.35
N SER A 14 6.21 11.26 1.29
CA SER A 14 5.58 12.48 0.79
C SER A 14 4.21 12.67 1.42
N ILE A 15 4.07 13.65 2.31
CA ILE A 15 2.78 14.07 2.89
C ILE A 15 2.44 15.46 2.34
N GLY A 16 1.62 15.49 1.29
CA GLY A 16 1.15 16.72 0.66
C GLY A 16 -0.03 17.37 1.40
N ASN A 17 -0.44 18.54 0.91
CA ASN A 17 -1.66 19.21 1.38
C ASN A 17 -2.89 18.31 1.18
N ARG A 18 -3.72 18.18 2.22
CA ARG A 18 -4.87 17.25 2.37
C ARG A 18 -4.50 15.80 2.70
N CYS A 19 -3.22 15.46 2.80
CA CYS A 19 -2.73 14.14 3.21
C CYS A 19 -2.28 14.10 4.68
N GLU A 20 -2.35 15.21 5.41
CA GLU A 20 -1.93 15.32 6.82
C GLU A 20 -2.87 14.61 7.82
N LYS A 21 -3.93 13.96 7.35
CA LYS A 21 -4.86 13.21 8.22
C LYS A 21 -4.15 11.98 8.78
N ARG A 22 -4.38 11.69 10.07
CA ARG A 22 -3.74 10.58 10.78
C ARG A 22 -3.77 9.25 10.00
N TYR A 23 -4.90 8.87 9.41
CA TYR A 23 -5.01 7.61 8.69
C TYR A 23 -4.13 7.57 7.42
N VAL A 24 -3.97 8.71 6.73
CA VAL A 24 -3.11 8.81 5.54
C VAL A 24 -1.64 8.69 5.96
N VAL A 25 -1.22 9.41 7.00
CA VAL A 25 0.16 9.31 7.49
C VAL A 25 0.51 7.88 7.92
N VAL A 26 -0.41 7.18 8.59
CA VAL A 26 -0.19 5.77 8.98
C VAL A 26 -0.13 4.85 7.76
N HIS A 27 -0.94 5.09 6.73
CA HIS A 27 -0.89 4.36 5.46
C HIS A 27 0.48 4.50 4.77
N GLU A 28 1.01 5.72 4.65
CA GLU A 28 2.32 5.96 4.04
C GLU A 28 3.47 5.36 4.86
N VAL A 29 3.37 5.37 6.19
CA VAL A 29 4.32 4.64 7.06
C VAL A 29 4.23 3.14 6.83
N GLY A 30 3.03 2.59 6.59
CA GLY A 30 2.84 1.19 6.19
C GLY A 30 3.63 0.84 4.93
N HIS A 31 3.59 1.70 3.91
CA HIS A 31 4.43 1.54 2.72
C HIS A 31 5.93 1.56 3.03
N ALA A 32 6.38 2.46 3.91
CA ALA A 32 7.78 2.50 4.35
C ALA A 32 8.22 1.25 5.12
N LEU A 33 7.29 0.55 5.79
CA LEU A 33 7.55 -0.74 6.42
C LEU A 33 7.53 -1.92 5.43
N GLY A 34 7.16 -1.68 4.17
CA GLY A 34 7.10 -2.70 3.11
C GLY A 34 5.72 -3.28 2.85
N LEU A 35 4.65 -2.70 3.42
CA LEU A 35 3.28 -3.16 3.15
C LEU A 35 2.79 -2.62 1.81
N ASN A 36 2.27 -3.53 0.98
CA ASN A 36 1.56 -3.18 -0.25
C ASN A 36 0.08 -2.90 0.04
N HIS A 37 -0.63 -2.33 -0.94
CA HIS A 37 -2.07 -2.21 -0.85
C HIS A 37 -2.74 -3.58 -0.68
N GLU A 38 -3.74 -3.66 0.20
CA GLU A 38 -4.45 -4.91 0.50
C GLU A 38 -5.15 -5.46 -0.76
N GLN A 39 -5.73 -4.60 -1.60
CA GLN A 39 -6.36 -5.00 -2.87
C GLN A 39 -5.38 -5.49 -3.95
N SER A 40 -4.07 -5.38 -3.70
CA SER A 40 -3.03 -5.90 -4.57
C SER A 40 -2.54 -7.29 -4.16
N ARG A 41 -3.01 -7.88 -3.05
CA ARG A 41 -2.63 -9.25 -2.66
C ARG A 41 -2.93 -10.26 -3.77
N LEU A 42 -2.14 -11.34 -3.81
CA LEU A 42 -2.30 -12.42 -4.78
C LEU A 42 -3.68 -13.10 -4.70
N ASP A 43 -4.22 -13.23 -3.48
CA ASP A 43 -5.49 -13.88 -3.17
C ASP A 43 -6.71 -12.95 -3.25
N ARG A 44 -6.53 -11.67 -3.59
CA ARG A 44 -7.60 -10.65 -3.54
C ARG A 44 -8.85 -11.00 -4.33
N ASP A 45 -8.73 -11.76 -5.42
CA ASP A 45 -9.87 -12.17 -6.27
C ASP A 45 -10.82 -13.15 -5.55
N ARG A 46 -10.44 -13.69 -4.37
CA ARG A 46 -11.32 -14.48 -3.49
C ARG A 46 -12.20 -13.61 -2.58
N HIS A 47 -11.86 -12.33 -2.44
CA HIS A 47 -12.47 -11.42 -1.45
C HIS A 47 -13.13 -10.22 -2.11
N VAL A 48 -12.53 -9.66 -3.15
CA VAL A 48 -13.02 -8.45 -3.85
C VAL A 48 -13.01 -8.64 -5.36
N ARG A 49 -13.89 -7.90 -6.05
CA ARG A 49 -13.94 -7.87 -7.51
C ARG A 49 -13.58 -6.47 -8.03
N VAL A 50 -12.53 -6.39 -8.84
CA VAL A 50 -12.16 -5.14 -9.51
C VAL A 50 -13.06 -4.92 -10.73
N LEU A 51 -13.87 -3.84 -10.69
CA LEU A 51 -14.73 -3.43 -11.81
C LEU A 51 -13.93 -2.59 -12.81
N TRP A 52 -13.09 -3.24 -13.63
CA TRP A 52 -12.16 -2.59 -14.58
C TRP A 52 -12.76 -1.56 -15.54
N ARG A 53 -14.06 -1.65 -15.81
CA ARG A 53 -14.80 -0.69 -16.65
C ARG A 53 -14.99 0.66 -15.98
N ASN A 54 -14.94 0.70 -14.64
CA ASN A 54 -15.12 1.91 -13.84
C ASN A 54 -13.79 2.60 -13.49
N ILE A 55 -12.66 2.06 -13.97
CA ILE A 55 -11.32 2.56 -13.66
C ILE A 55 -10.73 3.20 -14.91
N ALA A 56 -10.36 4.48 -14.79
CA ALA A 56 -9.64 5.21 -15.83
C ALA A 56 -8.36 4.45 -16.24
N LEU A 57 -8.01 4.44 -17.53
CA LEU A 57 -6.90 3.62 -18.05
C LEU A 57 -5.59 3.84 -17.28
N GLY A 58 -5.25 5.10 -16.97
CA GLY A 58 -4.05 5.44 -16.20
C GLY A 58 -4.07 5.00 -14.73
N GLY A 59 -5.25 4.73 -14.16
CA GLY A 59 -5.40 4.24 -12.78
C GLY A 59 -5.35 2.73 -12.66
N ARG A 60 -5.48 1.98 -13.76
CA ARG A 60 -5.50 0.50 -13.74
C ARG A 60 -4.29 -0.16 -13.07
N PRO A 61 -3.04 0.35 -13.24
CA PRO A 61 -1.89 -0.26 -12.58
C PRO A 61 -2.01 -0.32 -11.04
N GLN A 62 -2.74 0.61 -10.41
CA GLN A 62 -2.96 0.64 -8.95
C GLN A 62 -3.81 -0.55 -8.44
N PHE A 63 -4.47 -1.27 -9.34
CA PHE A 63 -5.31 -2.43 -9.02
C PHE A 63 -4.71 -3.74 -9.54
N TRP A 64 -3.48 -3.72 -10.06
CA TRP A 64 -2.80 -4.96 -10.42
C TRP A 64 -2.43 -5.75 -9.16
N ARG A 65 -2.46 -7.09 -9.28
CA ARG A 65 -1.97 -7.97 -8.22
C ARG A 65 -0.45 -7.85 -8.16
N GLY A 66 0.07 -7.67 -6.96
CA GLY A 66 1.49 -7.82 -6.67
C GLY A 66 1.87 -9.28 -6.49
N LEU A 67 3.12 -9.48 -6.07
CA LEU A 67 3.64 -10.80 -5.69
C LEU A 67 3.47 -11.09 -4.19
N ASP A 68 2.95 -10.11 -3.46
CA ASP A 68 2.82 -10.17 -2.01
C ASP A 68 1.67 -11.08 -1.61
N ASN A 69 1.90 -11.84 -0.53
CA ASN A 69 0.96 -12.85 -0.05
C ASN A 69 0.39 -12.46 1.32
N ALA A 70 -0.40 -13.36 1.89
CA ALA A 70 -1.12 -13.16 3.13
C ALA A 70 -0.25 -12.87 4.37
N HIS A 71 1.07 -13.08 4.33
CA HIS A 71 1.94 -13.01 5.53
C HIS A 71 1.43 -13.84 6.73
N GLY A 72 0.64 -14.88 6.45
CA GLY A 72 -0.01 -15.71 7.48
C GLY A 72 -1.27 -15.12 8.10
N VAL A 73 -1.81 -14.01 7.58
CA VAL A 73 -3.05 -13.36 8.03
C VAL A 73 -4.12 -13.33 6.94
N ASP A 74 -5.38 -13.38 7.37
CA ASP A 74 -6.52 -13.31 6.46
C ASP A 74 -6.59 -11.97 5.73
N TYR A 75 -7.37 -11.92 4.66
CA TYR A 75 -7.64 -10.70 3.92
C TYR A 75 -8.51 -9.74 4.76
N ASP A 76 -8.05 -8.50 4.96
CA ASP A 76 -8.73 -7.53 5.81
C ASP A 76 -9.35 -6.37 5.01
N LEU A 77 -10.68 -6.38 4.86
CA LEU A 77 -11.44 -5.31 4.21
C LEU A 77 -11.38 -3.96 4.95
N THR A 78 -10.97 -3.97 6.22
CA THR A 78 -10.79 -2.79 7.06
C THR A 78 -9.33 -2.36 7.19
N SER A 79 -8.42 -3.07 6.49
CA SER A 79 -7.00 -2.75 6.47
C SER A 79 -6.79 -1.30 6.08
N ILE A 80 -5.93 -0.60 6.81
CA ILE A 80 -5.56 0.77 6.47
C ILE A 80 -4.91 0.85 5.08
N MET A 81 -4.38 -0.27 4.58
CA MET A 81 -3.78 -0.41 3.25
C MET A 81 -4.80 -0.74 2.16
N HIS A 82 -6.08 -0.91 2.47
CA HIS A 82 -7.12 -1.23 1.50
C HIS A 82 -7.75 0.04 0.92
N TYR A 83 -7.87 0.10 -0.41
CA TYR A 83 -8.65 1.16 -1.06
C TYR A 83 -10.12 1.06 -0.69
N HIS A 84 -10.68 2.12 -0.13
CA HIS A 84 -12.11 2.18 0.11
C HIS A 84 -12.89 2.45 -1.19
N PRO A 85 -14.08 1.85 -1.36
CA PRO A 85 -15.02 2.30 -2.37
C PRO A 85 -15.27 3.80 -2.18
N GLN A 86 -15.11 4.58 -3.25
CA GLN A 86 -15.53 5.98 -3.29
C GLN A 86 -17.02 6.07 -3.62
#